data_AF-A0A151K3S4-F1
#
_entry.id   AF-A0A151K3S4-F1
#
_cell.length_a   1.000
_cell.length_b   1.000
_cell.length_c   1.000
_cell.angle_alpha   90.00
_cell.angle_beta   90.00
_cell.angle_gamma   90.00
#
_symmetry.space_group_name_H-M   'P 1'
#
loop_
_entity.id
_entity.type
_entity.pdbx_description
1 polymer ?
#
loop_
_entity_poly.entity_id
_entity_poly.type
_entity_poly.pdbx_seq_one_letter_code
_entity_poly.pdbx_strand_id
1 'polypeptide(L)' 'LQCCGIDSYQDFPDQIGRTIPGSCCDKPASDICEPINSYPKGCVEALENLFKSALTVLGGVALGIAAAEVRN' A
#
# COMPACT_ATOMS: atom_id res chain seq x y z
N LEU A 1 -1.67 3.94 -3.70
CA LEU A 1 -0.81 2.93 -3.03
C LEU A 1 0.23 2.35 -3.96
N GLN A 2 -0.03 2.29 -5.29
CA GLN A 2 0.97 1.88 -6.29
C GLN A 2 1.65 0.56 -5.91
N CYS A 3 0.82 -0.45 -5.69
CA CYS A 3 1.21 -1.78 -5.23
C CYS A 3 0.56 -2.84 -6.14
N CYS A 4 1.07 -4.06 -6.10
CA CYS A 4 0.52 -5.19 -6.83
C CYS A 4 0.60 -6.48 -6.02
N GLY A 5 -0.51 -7.21 -5.94
CA GLY A 5 -0.62 -8.44 -5.17
C GLY A 5 -0.65 -8.22 -3.66
N ILE A 6 -0.65 -9.30 -2.90
CA ILE A 6 -0.58 -9.31 -1.44
C ILE A 6 0.85 -8.96 -1.04
N ASP A 7 1.79 -9.78 -1.48
CA ASP A 7 3.23 -9.67 -1.24
C ASP A 7 3.95 -9.21 -2.51
N SER A 8 3.47 -9.61 -3.69
CA SER A 8 4.13 -9.37 -4.98
C SER A 8 3.17 -9.52 -6.16
N TYR A 9 3.49 -8.92 -7.31
CA TYR A 9 2.77 -9.19 -8.57
C TYR A 9 2.74 -10.69 -8.94
N GLN A 10 3.68 -11.47 -8.41
CA GLN A 10 3.77 -12.92 -8.60
C GLN A 10 2.61 -13.68 -7.97
N ASP A 11 1.88 -13.08 -7.03
CA ASP A 11 0.71 -13.70 -6.41
C ASP A 11 -0.36 -14.07 -7.45
N PHE A 12 -0.48 -13.28 -8.53
CA PHE A 12 -1.42 -13.56 -9.61
C PHE A 12 -1.07 -14.84 -10.39
N PRO A 13 0.12 -14.97 -11.03
CA PRO A 13 0.47 -16.19 -11.75
C PRO A 13 0.71 -17.39 -10.83
N ASP A 14 1.39 -17.19 -9.69
CA ASP A 14 1.91 -18.31 -8.90
C ASP A 14 0.89 -18.89 -7.92
N GLN A 15 -0.02 -18.06 -7.38
CA GLN A 15 -1.02 -18.53 -6.41
C GLN A 15 -2.43 -18.62 -7.01
N ILE A 16 -2.78 -17.71 -7.91
CA ILE A 16 -4.15 -17.60 -8.45
C ILE A 16 -4.24 -18.18 -9.87
N GLY A 17 -3.11 -18.40 -10.56
CA GLY A 17 -3.08 -18.85 -11.95
C GLY A 17 -3.71 -17.84 -12.92
N ARG A 18 -3.63 -16.55 -12.60
CA ARG A 18 -4.23 -15.44 -13.36
C ARG A 18 -3.15 -14.50 -13.88
N THR A 19 -3.47 -13.79 -14.96
CA THR A 19 -2.65 -12.69 -15.46
C THR A 19 -2.67 -11.52 -14.48
N ILE A 20 -1.58 -10.75 -14.46
CA ILE A 20 -1.49 -9.54 -13.65
C ILE A 20 -2.50 -8.50 -14.20
N PRO A 21 -3.38 -7.94 -13.37
CA PRO A 21 -4.38 -6.97 -13.83
C PRO A 21 -3.75 -5.62 -14.15
N GLY A 22 -4.37 -4.85 -15.05
CA GLY A 22 -3.88 -3.54 -15.48
C GLY A 22 -3.79 -2.51 -14.35
N SER A 23 -4.58 -2.67 -13.29
CA SER A 23 -4.49 -1.83 -12.09
C SER A 23 -3.13 -1.91 -11.39
N CYS A 24 -2.35 -2.97 -11.65
CA CYS A 24 -0.97 -3.09 -11.18
C CYS A 24 0.04 -2.26 -11.98
N CYS A 25 -0.36 -1.54 -13.03
CA CYS A 25 0.51 -0.65 -13.80
C CYS A 25 -0.23 0.52 -14.44
N ASP A 26 -1.06 1.20 -13.64
CA ASP A 26 -1.79 2.41 -14.04
C ASP A 26 -2.71 2.27 -15.26
N LYS A 27 -3.21 1.06 -15.48
CA LYS A 27 -4.22 0.76 -16.51
C LYS A 27 -5.56 0.35 -15.87
N PRO A 28 -6.66 0.36 -16.63
CA PRO A 28 -7.92 -0.23 -16.20
C PRO A 28 -7.72 -1.68 -15.70
N ALA A 29 -8.48 -2.08 -14.68
CA ALA A 29 -8.36 -3.43 -14.10
C ALA A 29 -8.71 -4.56 -15.08
N SER A 30 -9.46 -4.25 -16.16
CA SER A 30 -9.77 -5.18 -17.25
C SER A 30 -8.57 -5.48 -18.15
N ASP A 31 -7.56 -4.62 -18.16
CA ASP A 31 -6.37 -4.78 -18.98
C ASP A 31 -5.39 -5.77 -18.33
N ILE A 32 -4.37 -6.17 -19.09
CA ILE A 32 -3.30 -7.04 -18.61
C ILE A 32 -2.03 -6.22 -18.45
N CYS A 33 -1.35 -6.46 -17.34
CA CYS A 33 -0.06 -5.88 -17.05
C CYS A 33 1.08 -6.87 -17.32
N GLU A 34 2.21 -6.36 -17.82
CA GLU A 34 3.44 -7.14 -17.91
C GLU A 34 4.20 -7.07 -16.58
N PRO A 35 4.90 -8.14 -16.16
CA PRO A 35 5.68 -8.16 -14.93
C PRO A 35 6.64 -6.97 -14.77
N ILE A 36 7.34 -6.59 -15.84
CA ILE A 36 8.32 -5.49 -15.85
C ILE A 36 7.70 -4.12 -15.59
N ASN A 37 6.42 -3.95 -15.94
CA ASN A 37 5.68 -2.70 -15.78
C ASN A 37 4.86 -2.68 -14.49
N SER A 38 4.76 -3.82 -13.80
CA SER A 38 3.98 -3.95 -12.59
C SER A 38 4.61 -3.24 -11.40
N TYR A 39 3.78 -2.78 -10.48
CA TYR A 39 4.25 -2.20 -9.24
C TYR A 39 5.08 -3.21 -8.43
N PRO A 40 6.31 -2.86 -8.02
CA PRO A 40 7.23 -3.80 -7.40
C PRO A 40 6.91 -4.12 -5.94
N LYS A 41 6.04 -3.34 -5.30
CA LYS A 41 5.68 -3.50 -3.88
C LYS A 41 4.36 -4.27 -3.72
N GLY A 42 4.31 -5.19 -2.76
CA GLY A 42 3.08 -5.81 -2.30
C GLY A 42 2.14 -4.83 -1.60
N CYS A 43 0.84 -5.07 -1.69
CA CYS A 43 -0.15 -4.17 -1.10
C CYS A 43 -0.22 -4.25 0.43
N VAL A 44 0.17 -5.37 1.05
CA VAL A 44 0.27 -5.46 2.51
C VAL A 44 1.35 -4.51 3.02
N GLU A 45 2.56 -4.58 2.46
CA GLU A 45 3.66 -3.67 2.83
C GLU A 45 3.28 -2.20 2.58
N ALA A 46 2.67 -1.90 1.43
CA ALA A 46 2.26 -0.53 1.11
C ALA A 46 1.21 0.01 2.11
N LEU A 47 0.26 -0.83 2.52
CA LEU A 47 -0.77 -0.47 3.48
C LEU A 47 -0.20 -0.28 4.90
N GLU A 48 0.70 -1.17 5.34
CA GLU A 48 1.39 -0.99 6.62
C GLU A 48 2.19 0.31 6.68
N ASN A 49 2.90 0.62 5.60
CA ASN A 49 3.66 1.87 5.49
C ASN A 49 2.74 3.10 5.53
N LEU A 50 1.55 3.02 4.92
CA LEU A 50 0.54 4.07 5.02
C LEU A 50 0.08 4.25 6.48
N PHE A 51 -0.24 3.16 7.17
CA PHE A 51 -0.65 3.24 8.58
C PHE A 51 0.45 3.77 9.48
N LYS A 52 1.69 3.28 9.35
CA LYS A 52 2.84 3.78 10.12
C LYS A 52 3.05 5.29 9.92
N SER A 53 2.92 5.75 8.69
CA SER A 53 3.05 7.18 8.37
C SER A 53 1.92 7.99 8.99
N ALA A 54 0.67 7.54 8.83
CA ALA A 54 -0.50 8.22 9.41
C ALA A 54 -0.45 8.25 10.94
N LEU A 55 -0.11 7.13 11.59
CA LEU A 55 0.01 7.02 13.04
C LEU A 55 1.15 7.88 13.59
N THR A 56 2.25 8.03 12.84
CA THR A 56 3.35 8.91 13.25
C THR A 56 2.89 10.37 13.32
N VAL A 57 2.16 10.83 12.30
CA VAL A 57 1.61 12.20 12.25
C VAL A 57 0.54 12.39 13.34
N LEU A 58 -0.44 11.50 13.40
CA LEU A 58 -1.54 11.57 14.37
C LEU A 58 -1.03 11.44 15.81
N GLY A 59 -0.06 10.56 16.05
CA GLY A 59 0.56 10.38 17.35
C GLY A 59 1.30 11.63 17.82
N GLY A 60 2.04 12.31 16.93
CA GLY A 60 2.68 13.59 17.24
C GLY A 60 1.66 14.67 17.61
N VAL A 61 0.56 14.78 16.87
CA VAL A 61 -0.53 15.74 17.16
C VAL A 61 -1.19 15.42 18.51
N ALA A 62 -1.54 14.17 18.77
CA ALA A 62 -2.16 13.74 20.02
C ALA A 62 -1.28 14.02 21.24
N LEU A 63 0.02 13.74 21.16
CA LEU A 63 0.98 14.04 22.22
C LEU A 63 1.12 15.55 22.46
N GLY A 64 1.12 16.36 21.40
CA GLY A 64 1.14 17.82 21.53
C GLY A 64 -0.09 18.37 22.26
N ILE A 65 -1.28 17.86 21.92
CA ILE A 65 -2.53 18.22 22.60
C ILE A 65 -2.48 17.81 24.09
N ALA A 66 -2.08 16.57 24.38
CA ALA A 66 -1.98 16.07 25.75
C ALA A 66 -0.99 16.91 26.60
N ALA A 67 0.15 17.32 26.03
CA ALA A 67 1.11 18.17 26.72
C ALA A 67 0.57 19.59 27.00
N ALA A 68 -0.27 20.13 26.12
CA ALA A 68 -0.94 21.41 26.32
C ALA A 68 -1.98 21.33 27.45
N GLU A 69 -2.73 20.22 27.52
CA GLU A 69 -3.75 20.00 28.55
C GLU A 69 -3.14 19.89 29.96
N VAL A 70 -2.00 19.22 30.12
CA VAL A 70 -1.31 19.06 31.43
C VAL A 70 -0.86 20.41 32.04
N ARG A 71 -0.73 21.46 31.24
CA ARG A 71 -0.32 22.79 31.70
C ARG A 71 -1.50 23.68 32.13
N ASN A 72 -2.73 23.20 32.01
CA ASN A 72 -3.96 23.88 32.43
C ASN A 72 -4.52 23.28 33.72
#